data_AF-A0A2W6V901-F1
#
_entry.id   AF-A0A2W6V901-F1
#
_cell.length_a   1.000
_cell.length_b   1.000
_cell.length_c   1.000
_cell.angle_alpha   90.00
_cell.angle_beta   90.00
_cell.angle_gamma   90.00
#
_symmetry.space_group_name_H-M   'P 1'
#
loop_
_entity.id
_entity.type
_entity.pdbx_description
1 polymer ?
#
loop_
_entity_poly.entity_id
_entity_poly.type
_entity_poly.pdbx_seq_one_letter_code
_entity_poly.pdbx_strand_id
1 'polypeptide(L)'
;MTTGQTTAIGITRAAITGGLFLATLFALCWGAAIAGIEFTHAFLALFTPSAVGTPGAFGMGILCAALGGAVGGAVLALFWNAAGRLGLG
;
A
#
# COMPACT_ATOMS: atom_id res chain seq x y z
N MET A 1 20.16 -32.81 -8.09
CA MET A 1 19.68 -31.66 -8.89
C MET A 1 18.51 -31.04 -8.16
N THR A 2 18.77 -30.03 -7.33
CA THR A 2 17.74 -29.17 -6.76
C THR A 2 17.23 -28.26 -7.87
N THR A 3 16.11 -28.65 -8.49
CA THR A 3 15.36 -27.78 -9.40
C THR A 3 15.05 -26.48 -8.66
N GLY A 4 15.76 -25.40 -8.97
CA GLY A 4 15.49 -24.07 -8.46
C GLY A 4 14.10 -23.64 -8.92
N GLN A 5 13.10 -23.87 -8.08
CA GLN A 5 11.84 -23.16 -8.21
C GLN A 5 12.14 -21.70 -7.94
N THR A 6 12.18 -20.88 -8.98
CA THR A 6 11.98 -19.44 -8.83
C THR A 6 10.58 -19.28 -8.24
N THR A 7 10.50 -19.14 -6.92
CA THR A 7 9.23 -19.02 -6.20
C THR A 7 8.56 -17.75 -6.68
N ALA A 8 7.63 -17.87 -7.63
CA ALA A 8 6.88 -16.73 -8.13
C ALA A 8 6.16 -16.07 -6.96
N ILE A 9 6.30 -14.76 -6.82
CA ILE A 9 5.59 -14.01 -5.78
C ILE A 9 4.10 -14.06 -6.14
N GLY A 10 3.29 -14.58 -5.22
CA GLY A 10 1.84 -14.61 -5.38
C GLY A 10 1.28 -13.19 -5.45
N ILE A 11 0.77 -12.79 -6.62
CA ILE A 11 0.25 -11.44 -6.89
C ILE A 11 -0.81 -11.04 -5.87
N THR A 12 -1.74 -11.97 -5.54
CA THR A 12 -2.79 -11.73 -4.56
C THR A 12 -2.24 -11.47 -3.16
N ARG A 13 -1.19 -12.20 -2.75
CA ARG A 13 -0.56 -11.98 -1.42
C ARG A 13 0.13 -10.62 -1.40
N ALA A 14 0.87 -10.28 -2.46
CA ALA A 14 1.55 -8.99 -2.57
C ALA A 14 0.56 -7.82 -2.59
N ALA A 15 -0.56 -7.95 -3.29
CA ALA A 15 -1.64 -6.98 -3.30
C ALA A 15 -2.25 -6.81 -1.89
N ILE A 16 -2.61 -7.91 -1.22
CA ILE A 16 -3.15 -7.84 0.14
C ILE A 16 -2.15 -7.18 1.10
N THR A 17 -0.86 -7.57 1.05
CA THR A 17 0.16 -6.97 1.90
C THR A 17 0.37 -5.48 1.61
N GLY A 18 0.40 -5.09 0.34
CA GLY A 18 0.54 -3.68 -0.04
C GLY A 18 -0.65 -2.85 0.41
N GLY A 19 -1.86 -3.37 0.24
CA GLY A 19 -3.10 -2.73 0.69
C GLY A 19 -3.17 -2.58 2.20
N LEU A 20 -2.88 -3.65 2.95
CA LEU A 20 -2.83 -3.62 4.42
C LEU A 20 -1.76 -2.64 4.93
N PHE A 21 -0.58 -2.64 4.30
CA PHE A 21 0.50 -1.75 4.70
C PHE A 21 0.11 -0.28 4.54
N LEU A 22 -0.39 0.11 3.35
CA LEU A 22 -0.76 1.48 3.08
C LEU A 22 -1.98 1.94 3.90
N ALA A 23 -2.96 1.07 4.11
CA ALA A 23 -4.11 1.32 4.99
C ALA A 23 -3.68 1.53 6.45
N THR A 24 -2.74 0.72 6.94
CA THR A 24 -2.19 0.87 8.30
C THR A 24 -1.42 2.18 8.44
N LEU A 25 -0.58 2.51 7.45
CA LEU A 25 0.18 3.76 7.45
C LEU A 25 -0.72 4.99 7.40
N PHE A 26 -1.82 4.92 6.63
CA PHE A 26 -2.86 5.94 6.61
C PHE A 26 -3.52 6.09 7.99
N ALA A 27 -3.90 4.98 8.64
CA ALA A 27 -4.50 5.01 9.97
C ALA A 27 -3.57 5.62 11.03
N LEU A 28 -2.27 5.26 10.99
CA LEU A 28 -1.26 5.84 11.88
C LEU A 28 -1.06 7.35 11.62
N CYS A 29 -0.97 7.75 10.34
CA CYS A 29 -0.85 9.15 9.94
C CYS A 29 -2.07 9.97 10.36
N TRP A 30 -3.27 9.38 10.27
CA TRP A 30 -4.51 9.99 10.72
C TRP A 30 -4.50 10.23 12.23
N GLY A 31 -4.10 9.23 13.03
CA GLY A 31 -3.95 9.37 14.48
C GLY A 31 -2.92 10.45 14.86
N ALA A 32 -1.79 10.47 14.17
CA ALA A 32 -0.75 11.49 14.35
C ALA A 32 -1.22 12.90 13.94
N ALA A 33 -2.04 13.01 12.89
CA ALA A 33 -2.63 14.29 12.46
C ALA A 33 -3.60 14.83 13.52
N ILE A 34 -4.42 13.95 14.14
CA ILE A 34 -5.27 14.34 15.28
C ILE A 34 -4.42 14.82 16.47
N ALA A 35 -3.23 14.26 16.66
CA ALA A 35 -2.29 14.68 17.71
C ALA A 35 -1.51 15.97 17.36
N GLY A 36 -1.77 16.61 16.21
CA GLY A 36 -1.16 17.88 15.83
C GLY A 36 0.17 17.77 15.08
N ILE A 37 0.53 16.59 14.58
CA ILE A 37 1.76 16.41 13.78
C ILE A 37 1.46 16.78 12.31
N GLU A 38 1.91 17.95 11.87
CA GLU A 38 1.59 18.48 10.54
C GLU A 38 2.17 17.64 9.40
N PHE A 39 3.33 17.00 9.59
CA PHE A 39 4.01 16.23 8.53
C PHE A 39 3.17 15.09 7.97
N THR A 40 2.22 14.55 8.75
CA THR A 40 1.37 13.45 8.31
C THR A 40 0.23 13.90 7.39
N HIS A 41 -0.07 15.21 7.33
CA HIS A 41 -1.12 15.76 6.47
C HIS A 41 -0.79 15.65 4.99
N ALA A 42 0.49 15.78 4.61
CA ALA A 42 0.94 15.60 3.23
C ALA A 42 0.68 14.17 2.73
N PHE A 43 0.90 13.17 3.59
CA PHE A 43 0.60 11.78 3.26
C PHE A 43 -0.92 11.53 3.16
N LEU A 44 -1.70 12.08 4.09
CA LEU A 44 -3.16 11.96 4.07
C LEU A 44 -3.76 12.61 2.81
N ALA A 45 -3.22 13.73 2.36
CA ALA A 45 -3.67 14.47 1.18
C ALA A 45 -3.55 13.67 -0.13
N LEU A 46 -2.68 12.65 -0.19
CA LEU A 46 -2.59 11.74 -1.35
C LEU A 46 -3.84 10.88 -1.53
N PHE A 47 -4.58 10.62 -0.44
CA PHE A 47 -5.72 9.69 -0.44
C PHE A 47 -7.05 10.37 -0.12
N THR A 48 -7.03 11.56 0.49
CA THR A 48 -8.24 12.30 0.81
C THR A 48 -8.01 13.82 0.80
N PRO A 49 -8.80 14.61 0.04
CA PRO A 49 -8.67 16.06 0.01
C PRO A 49 -9.40 16.77 1.17
N SER A 50 -10.15 16.03 1.98
CA SER A 50 -10.99 16.58 3.05
C SER A 50 -10.22 16.82 4.35
N ALA A 51 -10.70 17.78 5.14
CA ALA A 51 -10.13 18.11 6.44
C ALA A 51 -10.10 16.89 7.39
N VAL A 52 -8.94 16.71 8.04
CA VAL A 52 -8.73 15.71 9.08
C VAL A 52 -9.71 15.97 10.23
N GLY A 53 -10.38 14.92 10.71
CA GLY A 53 -11.37 15.01 11.79
C GLY A 53 -12.81 14.71 11.37
N THR A 54 -13.08 14.53 10.08
CA THR A 54 -14.38 14.04 9.61
C THR A 54 -14.37 12.50 9.46
N PRO A 55 -15.30 11.75 10.09
CA PRO A 55 -15.31 10.28 10.02
C PRO A 55 -15.48 9.73 8.59
N GLY A 56 -16.23 10.44 7.74
CA GLY A 56 -16.42 10.05 6.34
C GLY A 56 -15.14 10.16 5.51
N ALA A 57 -14.30 11.16 5.79
CA ALA A 57 -13.00 11.34 5.14
C ALA A 57 -12.02 10.20 5.48
N PHE A 58 -12.06 9.73 6.73
CA PHE A 58 -11.27 8.58 7.16
C PHE A 58 -11.67 7.32 6.40
N GLY A 59 -12.98 7.05 6.32
CA GLY A 59 -13.50 5.87 5.62
C GLY A 59 -13.15 5.85 4.13
N MET A 60 -13.27 6.99 3.44
CA MET A 60 -12.89 7.07 2.03
C MET A 60 -11.37 6.98 1.86
N GLY A 61 -10.61 7.70 2.69
CA GLY A 61 -9.15 7.72 2.61
C GLY A 61 -8.51 6.36 2.89
N ILE A 62 -9.01 5.60 3.87
CA ILE A 62 -8.48 4.27 4.17
C ILE A 62 -8.78 3.26 3.05
N LEU A 63 -9.95 3.37 2.40
CA LEU A 63 -10.29 2.55 1.24
C LEU A 63 -9.41 2.90 0.03
N CYS A 64 -9.21 4.18 -0.25
CA CYS A 64 -8.29 4.64 -1.29
C CYS A 64 -6.85 4.20 -1.03
N ALA A 65 -6.37 4.31 0.22
CA ALA A 65 -5.06 3.82 0.61
C ALA A 65 -4.94 2.30 0.44
N ALA A 66 -5.94 1.54 0.87
CA ALA A 66 -5.96 0.08 0.70
C ALA A 66 -5.93 -0.33 -0.77
N LEU A 67 -6.73 0.31 -1.63
CA LEU A 67 -6.76 0.03 -3.07
C LEU A 67 -5.45 0.44 -3.74
N GLY A 68 -4.93 1.63 -3.43
CA GLY A 68 -3.64 2.10 -3.95
C GLY A 68 -2.48 1.18 -3.56
N GLY A 69 -2.47 0.73 -2.30
CA GLY A 69 -1.50 -0.24 -1.80
C GLY A 69 -1.65 -1.61 -2.46
N ALA A 70 -2.89 -2.05 -2.71
CA ALA A 70 -3.15 -3.32 -3.39
C ALA A 70 -2.68 -3.32 -4.84
N VAL A 71 -2.93 -2.23 -5.57
CA VAL A 71 -2.40 -2.04 -6.91
C VAL A 71 -0.88 -1.98 -6.89
N GLY A 72 -0.27 -1.20 -5.99
CA GLY A 72 1.17 -1.12 -5.85
C GLY A 72 1.83 -2.48 -5.56
N GLY A 73 1.25 -3.25 -4.64
CA GLY A 73 1.71 -4.60 -4.31
C GLY A 73 1.56 -5.58 -5.49
N ALA A 74 0.46 -5.53 -6.23
CA ALA A 74 0.25 -6.35 -7.42
C ALA A 74 1.27 -6.02 -8.52
N VAL A 75 1.48 -4.73 -8.78
CA VAL A 75 2.44 -4.24 -9.76
C VAL A 75 3.86 -4.68 -9.40
N LEU A 76 4.26 -4.55 -8.13
CA LEU A 76 5.56 -5.01 -7.66
C LEU A 76 5.76 -6.51 -7.88
N ALA A 77 4.76 -7.33 -7.56
CA ALA A 77 4.81 -8.77 -7.80
C ALA A 77 4.91 -9.12 -9.29
N LEU A 78 4.20 -8.39 -10.15
CA LEU A 78 4.31 -8.55 -11.61
C LEU A 78 5.72 -8.23 -12.11
N PHE A 79 6.31 -7.12 -11.65
CA PHE A 79 7.69 -6.76 -12.02
C PHE A 79 8.71 -7.78 -11.52
N TRP A 80 8.58 -8.25 -10.28
CA TRP A 80 9.48 -9.27 -9.72
C TRP A 80 9.41 -10.59 -10.50
N ASN A 81 8.19 -11.03 -10.82
CA ASN A 81 7.98 -12.23 -11.61
C ASN A 81 8.48 -12.07 -13.05
N ALA A 82 8.38 -10.88 -13.64
CA ALA A 82 8.92 -10.58 -14.96
C ALA A 82 10.46 -10.56 -14.96
N ALA A 83 11.08 -9.93 -13.96
CA ALA A 83 12.53 -9.91 -13.81
C ALA A 83 13.12 -11.32 -13.61
N GLY A 84 12.47 -12.14 -12.79
CA GLY A 84 12.85 -13.55 -12.60
C GLY A 84 12.72 -14.39 -13.88
N ARG A 85 11.76 -14.09 -14.76
CA ARG A 85 11.62 -14.74 -16.08
C ARG A 85 12.67 -14.28 -17.09
N LEU A 86 13.15 -13.04 -16.98
CA LEU A 86 14.17 -12.47 -17.86
C LEU A 86 15.61 -12.81 -17.43
N GLY A 87 15.79 -13.53 -16.30
CA GLY A 87 17.11 -13.90 -15.79
C GLY A 87 17.90 -12.72 -15.21
N LEU A 88 17.20 -11.64 -14.80
CA LEU A 88 17.79 -10.42 -14.23
C LEU A 88 17.85 -10.45 -12.69
N GLY A 89 17.57 -11.60 -12.06
CA GLY A 89 17.48 -11.77 -10.61
C GLY A 89 18.43 -12.81 -10.07
#